data_AF-A0A329RLX7-F1
#
_entry.id   AF-A0A329RLX7-F1
#
_cell.length_a   1.000
_cell.length_b   1.000
_cell.length_c   1.000
_cell.angle_alpha   90.00
_cell.angle_beta   90.00
_cell.angle_gamma   90.00
#
_symmetry.space_group_name_H-M   'P 1'
#
loop_
_entity.id
_entity.type
_entity.pdbx_description
1 polymer ?
#
loop_
_entity_poly.entity_id
_entity_poly.type
_entity_poly.pdbx_seq_one_letter_code
_entity_poly.pdbx_strand_id
1 'polypeptide(L)'
;MLRSAAFLLALAGTGLVQADTLCSLPPVTYAKAKSAYPASAFAIEALEKYGIATWYSDRIDNGDYAQTAADLVSSCPEDSRISIVVYGLPNKDCAAKESAVGSTVKSVSDYVSFLNTLTSTIGKRKVLYILEPDAIGLLADTTGCGQSAGYLANLKTAIGLLSQNEDAEIYLDVGYWTLEYPTTSTAVTDIVKQLLTAGSKVKGISLNTSNYQSNSKLSTLCSSFQSAIGSTDLHCIFDTSRNKNGGPSSNEWCNVKTAGIGALPTDQTGMSNVDYFIWAKPPGDSDGTCDGRTSDSMQGPGAGVFFNELFQSLWNQGTMVAEKGYAAIDGTIRSSKGSASTTTQTSPASQEQQSQNQNQNQNQDQEVAIYNATAPPNSSTTTASSKTSDSTPSITTSTASNAGQTNYYQSSESQTSLETTGQASTPLTPIPVSKAADSQQISTESSATSPMGTGVIVLIALVAAAVVALAAIVGIRRRQKKMVNAAKTPELSALAPLPTTIVDFRPHKTTLARDPNIL
;
A
#
# COMPACT_ATOMS: atom_id res chain seq x y z
N MET A 1 -10.01 -66.17 -21.25
CA MET A 1 -10.04 -65.23 -20.10
C MET A 1 -8.62 -64.75 -19.85
N LEU A 2 -8.29 -63.50 -20.21
CA LEU A 2 -7.22 -62.72 -19.58
C LEU A 2 -7.52 -61.27 -19.97
N ARG A 3 -8.02 -60.48 -19.01
CA ARG A 3 -8.41 -59.08 -19.20
C ARG A 3 -7.16 -58.21 -19.07
N SER A 4 -6.78 -57.53 -20.14
CA SER A 4 -5.78 -56.46 -20.12
C SER A 4 -6.38 -55.23 -19.44
N ALA A 5 -5.83 -54.84 -18.28
CA ALA A 5 -6.13 -53.58 -17.64
C ALA A 5 -5.23 -52.49 -18.23
N ALA A 6 -5.81 -51.56 -18.99
CA ALA A 6 -5.15 -50.34 -19.41
C ALA A 6 -5.28 -49.32 -18.27
N PHE A 7 -4.17 -49.00 -17.60
CA PHE A 7 -4.09 -47.88 -16.67
C PHE A 7 -4.00 -46.58 -17.48
N LEU A 8 -5.09 -45.82 -17.55
CA LEU A 8 -5.05 -44.42 -17.97
C LEU A 8 -4.41 -43.60 -16.84
N LEU A 9 -3.18 -43.14 -17.09
CA LEU A 9 -2.52 -42.16 -16.24
C LEU A 9 -3.19 -40.80 -16.49
N ALA A 10 -4.09 -40.38 -15.61
CA ALA A 10 -4.61 -39.02 -15.60
C ALA A 10 -3.46 -38.07 -15.20
N LEU A 11 -2.87 -37.36 -16.16
CA LEU A 11 -2.06 -36.19 -15.85
C LEU A 11 -3.00 -35.12 -15.29
N ALA A 12 -3.12 -35.06 -13.96
CA ALA A 12 -3.59 -33.87 -13.29
C ALA A 12 -2.59 -32.75 -13.61
N GLY A 13 -2.95 -31.88 -14.55
CA GLY A 13 -2.23 -30.63 -14.77
C GLY A 13 -2.39 -29.79 -13.51
N THR A 14 -1.42 -29.84 -12.62
CA THR A 14 -1.23 -28.79 -11.62
C THR A 14 -0.90 -27.53 -12.41
N GLY A 15 -1.92 -26.74 -12.74
CA GLY A 15 -1.70 -25.36 -13.16
C GLY A 15 -0.89 -24.73 -12.04
N LEU A 16 0.35 -24.34 -12.35
CA LEU A 16 1.08 -23.44 -11.46
C LEU A 16 0.22 -22.19 -11.39
N VAL A 17 -0.47 -21.99 -10.27
CA VAL A 17 -1.14 -20.71 -9.97
C VAL A 17 0.00 -19.71 -9.92
N GLN A 18 0.16 -18.95 -11.00
CA GLN A 18 1.13 -17.87 -11.04
C GLN A 18 0.64 -16.84 -10.01
N ALA A 19 1.50 -16.49 -9.06
CA ALA A 19 1.20 -15.48 -8.06
C ALA A 19 0.74 -14.19 -8.75
N ASP A 20 -0.35 -13.60 -8.26
CA ASP A 20 -0.91 -12.40 -8.87
C ASP A 20 0.05 -11.24 -8.57
N THR A 21 0.78 -10.80 -9.59
CA THR A 21 1.77 -9.74 -9.43
C THR A 21 1.05 -8.41 -9.42
N LEU A 22 1.04 -7.74 -8.27
CA LEU A 22 0.48 -6.40 -8.13
C LEU A 22 1.37 -5.38 -8.86
N CYS A 23 0.76 -4.57 -9.73
CA CYS A 23 1.40 -3.50 -10.46
C CYS A 23 0.78 -2.13 -10.15
N SER A 24 1.62 -1.11 -10.12
CA SER A 24 1.26 0.27 -9.78
C SER A 24 2.31 1.22 -10.36
N LEU A 25 1.98 2.52 -10.38
CA LEU A 25 2.96 3.57 -10.63
C LEU A 25 3.76 3.88 -9.35
N PRO A 26 5.05 4.25 -9.48
CA PRO A 26 5.78 4.84 -8.36
C PRO A 26 5.03 6.04 -7.76
N PRO A 27 5.05 6.23 -6.43
CA PRO A 27 4.46 7.41 -5.80
C PRO A 27 5.00 8.71 -6.40
N VAL A 28 4.10 9.68 -6.65
CA VAL A 28 4.42 10.96 -7.30
C VAL A 28 5.49 11.77 -6.55
N THR A 29 5.64 11.52 -5.25
CA THR A 29 6.61 12.16 -4.37
C THR A 29 8.03 11.63 -4.54
N TYR A 30 8.20 10.38 -4.99
CA TYR A 30 9.48 9.66 -4.95
C TYR A 30 10.53 10.26 -5.89
N ALA A 31 10.15 10.71 -7.09
CA ALA A 31 11.10 11.31 -8.03
C ALA A 31 11.76 12.58 -7.46
N LYS A 32 10.96 13.47 -6.85
CA LYS A 32 11.48 14.68 -6.20
C LYS A 32 12.26 14.32 -4.93
N ALA A 33 11.77 13.37 -4.14
CA ALA A 33 12.42 12.91 -2.92
C ALA A 33 13.83 12.35 -3.17
N LYS A 34 14.03 11.52 -4.21
CA LYS A 34 15.37 11.00 -4.58
C LYS A 34 16.37 12.12 -4.87
N SER A 35 15.92 13.19 -5.52
CA SER A 35 16.76 14.35 -5.85
C SER A 35 17.05 15.22 -4.62
N ALA A 36 16.05 15.42 -3.75
CA ALA A 36 16.18 16.22 -2.54
C ALA A 36 16.98 15.52 -1.42
N TYR A 37 16.91 14.19 -1.36
CA TYR A 37 17.48 13.36 -0.28
C TYR A 37 18.35 12.23 -0.87
N PRO A 38 19.54 12.55 -1.42
CA PRO A 38 20.39 11.56 -2.10
C PRO A 38 20.88 10.42 -1.20
N ALA A 39 20.96 10.63 0.12
CA ALA A 39 21.28 9.57 1.09
C ALA A 39 20.14 8.54 1.24
N SER A 40 18.89 8.94 0.97
CA SER A 40 17.69 8.09 1.01
C SER A 40 17.35 7.50 -0.37
N ALA A 41 17.98 7.98 -1.45
CA ALA A 41 17.58 7.64 -2.83
C ALA A 41 17.65 6.13 -3.13
N PHE A 42 18.69 5.44 -2.65
CA PHE A 42 18.83 3.98 -2.87
C PHE A 42 17.68 3.18 -2.24
N ALA A 43 17.15 3.64 -1.11
CA ALA A 43 16.04 3.01 -0.41
C ALA A 43 14.72 3.26 -1.16
N ILE A 44 14.52 4.48 -1.65
CA ILE A 44 13.37 4.82 -2.51
C ILE A 44 13.39 3.96 -3.79
N GLU A 45 14.53 3.86 -4.47
CA GLU A 45 14.72 3.01 -5.66
C GLU A 45 14.46 1.51 -5.37
N ALA A 46 14.74 1.06 -4.15
CA ALA A 46 14.42 -0.30 -3.74
C ALA A 46 12.92 -0.52 -3.55
N LEU A 47 12.20 0.46 -3.00
CA LEU A 47 10.74 0.39 -2.82
C LEU A 47 9.98 0.49 -4.15
N GLU A 48 10.47 1.26 -5.12
CA GLU A 48 9.88 1.38 -6.47
C GLU A 48 9.80 0.04 -7.24
N LYS A 49 10.50 -1.00 -6.77
CA LYS A 49 10.45 -2.35 -7.34
C LYS A 49 9.24 -3.17 -6.87
N TYR A 50 8.51 -2.69 -5.87
CA TYR A 50 7.32 -3.34 -5.32
C TYR A 50 6.06 -2.54 -5.68
N GLY A 51 4.91 -3.23 -5.68
CA GLY A 51 3.62 -2.59 -5.91
C GLY A 51 3.20 -1.74 -4.71
N ILE A 52 3.28 -0.41 -4.83
CA ILE A 52 2.68 0.56 -3.91
C ILE A 52 1.41 1.07 -4.58
N ALA A 53 0.25 0.70 -4.06
CA ALA A 53 -1.04 0.97 -4.72
C ALA A 53 -1.15 2.44 -5.16
N THR A 54 -1.50 2.65 -6.42
CA THR A 54 -1.59 4.01 -6.96
C THR A 54 -2.83 4.70 -6.44
N TRP A 55 -2.65 5.86 -5.80
CA TRP A 55 -3.76 6.70 -5.37
C TRP A 55 -4.34 7.42 -6.58
N TYR A 56 -5.42 6.86 -7.13
CA TYR A 56 -6.25 7.54 -8.11
C TYR A 56 -7.11 8.54 -7.34
N SER A 57 -6.66 9.78 -7.27
CA SER A 57 -7.22 10.81 -6.40
C SER A 57 -7.61 12.07 -7.16
N ASP A 58 -8.60 12.78 -6.64
CA ASP A 58 -9.06 14.07 -7.16
C ASP A 58 -8.25 15.26 -6.63
N ARG A 59 -7.22 15.03 -5.80
CA ARG A 59 -6.36 16.10 -5.29
C ARG A 59 -5.38 16.56 -6.36
N ILE A 60 -5.27 17.88 -6.56
CA ILE A 60 -4.32 18.45 -7.52
C ILE A 60 -2.86 18.03 -7.28
N ASP A 61 -2.48 17.76 -6.02
CA ASP A 61 -1.12 17.36 -5.64
C ASP A 61 -0.75 15.96 -6.16
N ASN A 62 -1.76 15.14 -6.46
CA ASN A 62 -1.60 13.83 -7.07
C ASN A 62 -1.53 13.89 -8.61
N GLY A 63 -1.74 15.07 -9.20
CA GLY A 63 -1.75 15.28 -10.64
C GLY A 63 -3.11 15.07 -11.30
N ASP A 64 -3.11 14.88 -12.62
CA ASP A 64 -4.32 14.59 -13.39
C ASP A 64 -4.69 13.10 -13.23
N TYR A 65 -5.87 12.82 -12.68
CA TYR A 65 -6.36 11.47 -12.51
C TYR A 65 -6.53 10.74 -13.85
N ALA A 66 -6.95 11.44 -14.92
CA ALA A 66 -7.14 10.82 -16.22
C ALA A 66 -5.82 10.31 -16.80
N GLN A 67 -4.77 11.14 -16.69
CA GLN A 67 -3.42 10.74 -17.07
C GLN A 67 -2.89 9.60 -16.19
N THR A 68 -3.17 9.64 -14.89
CA THR A 68 -2.79 8.56 -13.96
C THR A 68 -3.38 7.21 -14.38
N ALA A 69 -4.66 7.16 -14.77
CA ALA A 69 -5.27 5.93 -15.27
C ALA A 69 -4.64 5.45 -16.59
N ALA A 70 -4.33 6.37 -17.52
CA ALA A 70 -3.66 6.02 -18.77
C ALA A 70 -2.24 5.48 -18.55
N ASP A 71 -1.50 6.11 -17.63
CA ASP A 71 -0.14 5.72 -17.27
C ASP A 71 -0.12 4.32 -16.64
N LEU A 72 -1.10 4.00 -15.77
CA LEU A 72 -1.26 2.66 -15.21
C LEU A 72 -1.42 1.59 -16.28
N VAL A 73 -2.34 1.79 -17.23
CA VAL A 73 -2.58 0.81 -18.31
C VAL A 73 -1.35 0.65 -19.20
N SER A 74 -0.65 1.75 -19.50
CA SER A 74 0.55 1.73 -20.35
C SER A 74 1.78 1.14 -19.68
N SER A 75 1.93 1.32 -18.36
CA SER A 75 3.12 0.90 -17.61
C SER A 75 2.99 -0.52 -17.05
N CYS A 76 1.78 -0.92 -16.66
CA CYS A 76 1.57 -2.24 -16.07
C CYS A 76 1.47 -3.34 -17.13
N PRO A 77 2.20 -4.46 -16.97
CA PRO A 77 2.07 -5.64 -17.83
C PRO A 77 0.63 -6.17 -17.89
N GLU A 78 0.22 -6.67 -19.06
CA GLU A 78 -1.14 -7.19 -19.30
C GLU A 78 -1.53 -8.34 -18.36
N ASP A 79 -0.57 -9.16 -17.94
CA ASP A 79 -0.77 -10.29 -17.03
C ASP A 79 -0.74 -9.92 -15.54
N SER A 80 -0.33 -8.69 -15.21
CA SER A 80 -0.33 -8.16 -13.85
C SER A 80 -1.71 -7.63 -13.42
N ARG A 81 -1.96 -7.62 -12.11
CA ARG A 81 -3.12 -6.95 -11.52
C ARG A 81 -2.75 -5.53 -11.14
N ILE A 82 -3.44 -4.56 -11.73
CA ILE A 82 -3.30 -3.15 -11.36
C ILE A 82 -3.85 -2.94 -9.95
N SER A 83 -3.11 -2.29 -9.04
CA SER A 83 -3.57 -1.97 -7.69
C SER A 83 -3.81 -0.47 -7.49
N ILE A 84 -5.03 -0.11 -7.11
CA ILE A 84 -5.49 1.28 -7.05
C ILE A 84 -6.19 1.56 -5.72
N VAL A 85 -5.86 2.68 -5.11
CA VAL A 85 -6.70 3.32 -4.07
C VAL A 85 -7.59 4.34 -4.78
N VAL A 86 -8.90 4.11 -4.80
CA VAL A 86 -9.88 5.07 -5.35
C VAL A 86 -10.18 6.09 -4.25
N TYR A 87 -9.82 7.35 -4.49
CA TYR A 87 -9.91 8.40 -3.47
C TYR A 87 -10.36 9.75 -4.04
N GLY A 88 -11.64 9.82 -4.41
CA GLY A 88 -12.24 10.99 -5.05
C GLY A 88 -13.65 11.31 -4.56
N LEU A 89 -14.08 10.77 -3.40
CA LEU A 89 -15.42 11.00 -2.87
C LEU A 89 -15.72 12.50 -2.66
N PRO A 90 -16.91 13.00 -3.07
CA PRO A 90 -17.33 14.34 -2.73
C PRO A 90 -17.42 14.51 -1.22
N ASN A 91 -16.98 15.66 -0.70
CA ASN A 91 -16.93 15.95 0.74
C ASN A 91 -16.08 14.94 1.54
N LYS A 92 -15.09 14.28 0.91
CA LYS A 92 -14.21 13.33 1.59
C LYS A 92 -13.45 13.94 2.76
N ASP A 93 -13.01 13.06 3.66
CA ASP A 93 -12.32 13.43 4.89
C ASP A 93 -13.10 14.51 5.67
N CYS A 94 -14.42 14.29 5.80
CA CYS A 94 -15.33 15.25 6.41
C CYS A 94 -15.04 15.50 7.92
N ALA A 95 -14.26 14.63 8.56
CA ALA A 95 -13.90 14.72 9.97
C ALA A 95 -12.55 15.43 10.20
N ALA A 96 -11.45 14.90 9.64
CA ALA A 96 -10.10 15.44 9.90
C ALA A 96 -9.74 16.60 8.96
N LYS A 97 -10.30 16.62 7.74
CA LYS A 97 -10.14 17.67 6.71
C LYS A 97 -8.71 17.89 6.20
N GLU A 98 -7.75 17.09 6.63
CA GLU A 98 -6.34 17.14 6.21
C GLU A 98 -6.18 16.83 4.71
N SER A 99 -7.08 16.01 4.17
CA SER A 99 -7.03 15.53 2.79
C SER A 99 -8.09 16.16 1.88
N ALA A 100 -8.91 17.09 2.36
CA ALA A 100 -9.96 17.75 1.57
C ALA A 100 -9.43 18.92 0.70
N VAL A 101 -8.23 19.41 1.01
CA VAL A 101 -7.60 20.54 0.30
C VAL A 101 -7.18 20.10 -1.11
N GLY A 102 -7.50 20.92 -2.11
CA GLY A 102 -7.12 20.68 -3.51
C GLY A 102 -7.98 19.63 -4.23
N SER A 103 -9.05 19.13 -3.62
CA SER A 103 -9.99 18.21 -4.28
C SER A 103 -10.71 18.87 -5.47
N THR A 104 -10.79 18.20 -6.61
CA THR A 104 -11.53 18.66 -7.80
C THR A 104 -12.94 18.09 -7.90
N VAL A 105 -13.24 16.96 -7.26
CA VAL A 105 -14.58 16.36 -7.26
C VAL A 105 -15.43 17.06 -6.18
N LYS A 106 -16.48 17.76 -6.60
CA LYS A 106 -17.33 18.59 -5.70
C LYS A 106 -18.78 18.12 -5.62
N SER A 107 -19.21 17.32 -6.56
CA SER A 107 -20.60 16.84 -6.67
C SER A 107 -20.66 15.36 -7.01
N VAL A 108 -21.86 14.78 -6.87
CA VAL A 108 -22.13 13.39 -7.32
C VAL A 108 -21.86 13.22 -8.82
N SER A 109 -22.16 14.23 -9.64
CA SER A 109 -21.91 14.19 -11.09
C SER A 109 -20.41 14.19 -11.41
N ASP A 110 -19.61 14.95 -10.67
CA ASP A 110 -18.15 14.97 -10.83
C ASP A 110 -17.58 13.61 -10.43
N TYR A 111 -18.08 13.01 -9.35
CA TYR A 111 -17.63 11.70 -8.90
C TYR A 111 -17.96 10.58 -9.90
N VAL A 112 -19.15 10.61 -10.50
CA VAL A 112 -19.49 9.69 -11.60
C VAL A 112 -18.55 9.88 -12.80
N SER A 113 -18.20 11.13 -13.15
CA SER A 113 -17.28 11.42 -14.25
C SER A 113 -15.85 10.94 -13.97
N PHE A 114 -15.38 11.16 -12.73
CA PHE A 114 -14.11 10.66 -12.21
C PHE A 114 -14.03 9.13 -12.27
N LEU A 115 -15.08 8.43 -11.84
CA LEU A 115 -15.15 6.96 -11.88
C LEU A 115 -15.26 6.43 -13.31
N ASN A 116 -16.06 7.06 -14.18
CA ASN A 116 -16.18 6.66 -15.59
C ASN A 116 -14.86 6.80 -16.35
N THR A 117 -14.07 7.83 -16.03
CA THR A 117 -12.72 7.99 -16.61
C THR A 117 -11.84 6.81 -16.21
N LEU A 118 -11.88 6.40 -14.94
CA LEU A 118 -11.13 5.25 -14.45
C LEU A 118 -11.58 3.95 -15.13
N THR A 119 -12.87 3.63 -15.06
CA THR A 119 -13.41 2.35 -15.55
C THR A 119 -13.24 2.19 -17.05
N SER A 120 -13.47 3.25 -17.84
CA SER A 120 -13.28 3.21 -19.29
C SER A 120 -11.81 3.04 -19.69
N THR A 121 -10.89 3.65 -18.94
CA THR A 121 -9.45 3.56 -19.22
C THR A 121 -8.88 2.20 -18.82
N ILE A 122 -9.20 1.70 -17.62
CA ILE A 122 -8.76 0.37 -17.16
C ILE A 122 -9.37 -0.75 -18.01
N GLY A 123 -10.62 -0.58 -18.48
CA GLY A 123 -11.29 -1.53 -19.34
C GLY A 123 -11.45 -2.90 -18.66
N LYS A 124 -10.89 -3.95 -19.27
CA LYS A 124 -10.95 -5.34 -18.77
C LYS A 124 -9.65 -5.82 -18.13
N ARG A 125 -8.73 -4.91 -17.80
CA ARG A 125 -7.50 -5.29 -17.11
C ARG A 125 -7.84 -5.83 -15.73
N LYS A 126 -7.10 -6.85 -15.27
CA LYS A 126 -7.15 -7.28 -13.88
C LYS A 126 -6.84 -6.10 -12.98
N VAL A 127 -7.70 -5.84 -12.00
CA VAL A 127 -7.55 -4.69 -11.12
C VAL A 127 -8.03 -5.00 -9.71
N LEU A 128 -7.32 -4.48 -8.72
CA LEU A 128 -7.72 -4.45 -7.32
C LEU A 128 -7.98 -3.00 -6.93
N TYR A 129 -9.16 -2.72 -6.39
CA TYR A 129 -9.55 -1.42 -5.86
C TYR A 129 -9.66 -1.48 -4.34
N ILE A 130 -8.93 -0.62 -3.65
CA ILE A 130 -9.27 -0.17 -2.30
C ILE A 130 -10.22 1.02 -2.48
N LEU A 131 -11.47 0.86 -2.04
CA LEU A 131 -12.51 1.86 -2.29
C LEU A 131 -12.64 2.84 -1.11
N GLU A 132 -12.33 4.10 -1.40
CA GLU A 132 -12.59 5.29 -0.55
C GLU A 132 -12.22 5.08 0.93
N PRO A 133 -10.90 5.10 1.24
CA PRO A 133 -10.42 5.05 2.61
C PRO A 133 -11.20 5.94 3.58
N ASP A 134 -11.48 5.41 4.77
CA ASP A 134 -12.24 6.01 5.87
C ASP A 134 -13.74 6.22 5.62
N ALA A 135 -14.25 6.10 4.38
CA ALA A 135 -15.63 6.46 4.08
C ALA A 135 -16.66 5.63 4.85
N ILE A 136 -16.50 4.29 4.89
CA ILE A 136 -17.42 3.44 5.67
C ILE A 136 -17.19 3.64 7.17
N GLY A 137 -15.94 3.88 7.59
CA GLY A 137 -15.63 4.14 8.99
C GLY A 137 -16.34 5.39 9.53
N LEU A 138 -16.30 6.48 8.75
CA LEU A 138 -16.98 7.74 9.05
C LEU A 138 -18.50 7.67 8.87
N LEU A 139 -18.99 6.73 8.07
CA LEU A 139 -20.42 6.44 7.92
C LEU A 139 -20.96 5.59 9.09
N ALA A 140 -20.12 4.74 9.69
CA ALA A 140 -20.47 3.90 10.84
C ALA A 140 -20.60 4.72 12.14
N ASP A 141 -19.99 5.90 12.21
CA ASP A 141 -20.27 6.90 13.24
C ASP A 141 -21.59 7.62 12.92
N THR A 142 -22.67 7.21 13.59
CA THR A 142 -24.02 7.78 13.40
C THR A 142 -24.16 9.21 13.91
N THR A 143 -23.20 9.71 14.70
CA THR A 143 -23.09 11.10 15.11
C THR A 143 -22.14 11.91 14.23
N GLY A 144 -21.44 11.22 13.34
CA GLY A 144 -20.43 11.76 12.45
C GLY A 144 -20.99 12.39 11.18
N CYS A 145 -20.08 12.76 10.30
CA CYS A 145 -20.36 13.51 9.08
C CYS A 145 -20.69 12.63 7.86
N GLY A 146 -20.43 11.32 7.90
CA GLY A 146 -20.51 10.47 6.72
C GLY A 146 -21.90 10.39 6.10
N GLN A 147 -22.96 10.38 6.93
CA GLN A 147 -24.34 10.34 6.45
C GLN A 147 -24.73 11.63 5.72
N SER A 148 -24.47 12.80 6.32
CA SER A 148 -24.81 14.09 5.71
C SER A 148 -23.94 14.42 4.50
N ALA A 149 -22.73 13.86 4.42
CA ALA A 149 -21.84 13.94 3.25
C ALA A 149 -22.27 13.04 2.08
N GLY A 150 -23.28 12.16 2.27
CA GLY A 150 -23.84 11.33 1.20
C GLY A 150 -23.00 10.09 0.86
N TYR A 151 -22.13 9.64 1.76
CA TYR A 151 -21.15 8.57 1.49
C TYR A 151 -21.81 7.27 1.02
N LEU A 152 -22.88 6.81 1.67
CA LEU A 152 -23.54 5.55 1.30
C LEU A 152 -23.99 5.52 -0.17
N ALA A 153 -24.62 6.59 -0.65
CA ALA A 153 -25.14 6.67 -2.01
C ALA A 153 -24.00 6.72 -3.04
N ASN A 154 -22.95 7.47 -2.75
CA ASN A 154 -21.77 7.56 -3.60
C ASN A 154 -20.99 6.23 -3.63
N LEU A 155 -20.84 5.54 -2.50
CA LEU A 155 -20.21 4.21 -2.45
C LEU A 155 -21.00 3.17 -3.26
N LYS A 156 -22.34 3.15 -3.18
CA LYS A 156 -23.17 2.30 -4.05
C LYS A 156 -22.93 2.61 -5.54
N THR A 157 -22.83 3.89 -5.90
CA THR A 157 -22.54 4.33 -7.27
C THR A 157 -21.16 3.83 -7.72
N ALA A 158 -20.13 3.98 -6.88
CA ALA A 158 -18.79 3.51 -7.18
C ALA A 158 -18.74 2.00 -7.38
N ILE A 159 -19.34 1.22 -6.49
CA ILE A 159 -19.39 -0.25 -6.61
C ILE A 159 -20.09 -0.66 -7.91
N GLY A 160 -21.21 -0.02 -8.26
CA GLY A 160 -21.93 -0.32 -9.49
C GLY A 160 -21.12 -0.05 -10.75
N LEU A 161 -20.36 1.06 -10.79
CA LEU A 161 -19.49 1.39 -11.94
C LEU A 161 -18.24 0.50 -12.00
N LEU A 162 -17.54 0.33 -10.89
CA LEU A 162 -16.32 -0.48 -10.82
C LEU A 162 -16.60 -1.97 -11.09
N SER A 163 -17.78 -2.48 -10.71
CA SER A 163 -18.17 -3.87 -10.94
C SER A 163 -18.45 -4.21 -12.41
N GLN A 164 -18.48 -3.23 -13.32
CA GLN A 164 -18.63 -3.50 -14.77
C GLN A 164 -17.39 -4.18 -15.37
N ASN A 165 -16.23 -4.08 -14.71
CA ASN A 165 -15.05 -4.85 -15.08
C ASN A 165 -15.15 -6.25 -14.45
N GLU A 166 -15.27 -7.28 -15.29
CA GLU A 166 -15.40 -8.66 -14.84
C GLU A 166 -14.17 -9.19 -14.08
N ASP A 167 -13.00 -8.58 -14.28
CA ASP A 167 -11.73 -8.95 -13.65
C ASP A 167 -11.37 -8.04 -12.45
N ALA A 168 -12.30 -7.18 -12.01
CA ALA A 168 -12.11 -6.33 -10.84
C ALA A 168 -12.32 -7.07 -9.51
N GLU A 169 -11.49 -6.72 -8.52
CA GLU A 169 -11.64 -7.08 -7.12
C GLU A 169 -11.77 -5.80 -6.29
N ILE A 170 -12.91 -5.59 -5.64
CA ILE A 170 -13.19 -4.39 -4.84
C ILE A 170 -13.12 -4.76 -3.36
N TYR A 171 -12.25 -4.09 -2.62
CA TYR A 171 -12.15 -4.16 -1.17
C TYR A 171 -12.62 -2.83 -0.57
N LEU A 172 -13.62 -2.91 0.29
CA LEU A 172 -14.22 -1.74 0.92
C LEU A 172 -13.38 -1.32 2.13
N ASP A 173 -12.90 -0.09 2.17
CA ASP A 173 -12.21 0.38 3.35
C ASP A 173 -13.19 0.70 4.48
N VAL A 174 -12.95 0.12 5.64
CA VAL A 174 -13.86 0.24 6.80
C VAL A 174 -13.28 1.00 7.98
N GLY A 175 -12.01 1.44 7.90
CA GLY A 175 -11.24 1.94 9.04
C GLY A 175 -11.13 0.90 10.16
N TYR A 176 -9.95 0.30 10.37
CA TYR A 176 -9.82 -0.90 11.23
C TYR A 176 -10.43 -0.74 12.64
N TRP A 177 -10.39 0.48 13.21
CA TRP A 177 -10.86 0.80 14.56
C TRP A 177 -12.37 0.56 14.72
N THR A 178 -13.14 0.63 13.63
CA THR A 178 -14.59 0.40 13.68
C THR A 178 -14.93 -1.05 14.02
N LEU A 179 -14.03 -1.98 13.74
CA LEU A 179 -14.21 -3.39 14.06
C LEU A 179 -13.80 -3.74 15.50
N GLU A 180 -13.16 -2.81 16.23
CA GLU A 180 -12.75 -3.02 17.62
C GLU A 180 -13.90 -2.86 18.62
N TYR A 181 -14.99 -2.19 18.22
CA TYR A 181 -16.14 -1.91 19.09
C TYR A 181 -17.43 -2.52 18.54
N PRO A 182 -18.26 -3.17 19.39
CA PRO A 182 -19.48 -3.85 18.92
C PRO A 182 -20.46 -2.95 18.16
N THR A 183 -20.67 -1.71 18.63
CA THR A 183 -21.62 -0.77 18.01
C THR A 183 -21.21 -0.41 16.59
N THR A 184 -19.96 0.02 16.39
CA THR A 184 -19.44 0.38 15.07
C THR A 184 -19.27 -0.85 14.18
N SER A 185 -18.89 -2.00 14.72
CA SER A 185 -18.77 -3.25 13.95
C SER A 185 -20.13 -3.72 13.42
N THR A 186 -21.20 -3.58 14.20
CA THR A 186 -22.58 -3.83 13.75
C THR A 186 -22.97 -2.88 12.64
N ALA A 187 -22.72 -1.57 12.82
CA ALA A 187 -23.01 -0.56 11.80
C ALA A 187 -22.25 -0.82 10.49
N VAL A 188 -20.96 -1.15 10.56
CA VAL A 188 -20.15 -1.54 9.39
C VAL A 188 -20.75 -2.76 8.70
N THR A 189 -21.14 -3.79 9.45
CA THR A 189 -21.77 -5.00 8.90
C THR A 189 -23.05 -4.66 8.12
N ASP A 190 -23.91 -3.80 8.68
CA ASP A 190 -25.15 -3.38 8.02
C ASP A 190 -24.91 -2.49 6.80
N ILE A 191 -23.91 -1.62 6.85
CA ILE A 191 -23.47 -0.80 5.70
C ILE A 191 -22.95 -1.72 4.59
N VAL A 192 -22.06 -2.66 4.91
CA VAL A 192 -21.49 -3.59 3.93
C VAL A 192 -22.58 -4.44 3.28
N LYS A 193 -23.56 -4.97 4.05
CA LYS A 193 -24.72 -5.68 3.48
C LYS A 193 -25.46 -4.84 2.45
N GLN A 194 -25.66 -3.55 2.72
CA GLN A 194 -26.30 -2.65 1.77
C GLN A 194 -25.43 -2.41 0.52
N LEU A 195 -24.12 -2.27 0.68
CA LEU A 195 -23.17 -2.05 -0.41
C LEU A 195 -23.02 -3.26 -1.33
N LEU A 196 -23.08 -4.49 -0.78
CA LEU A 196 -23.04 -5.73 -1.56
C LEU A 196 -24.19 -5.84 -2.58
N THR A 197 -25.30 -5.13 -2.38
CA THR A 197 -26.41 -5.10 -3.33
C THR A 197 -26.13 -4.25 -4.58
N ALA A 198 -25.08 -3.43 -4.57
CA ALA A 198 -24.79 -2.47 -5.64
C ALA A 198 -23.92 -3.04 -6.77
N GLY A 199 -23.27 -4.19 -6.56
CA GLY A 199 -22.42 -4.81 -7.58
C GLY A 199 -21.79 -6.12 -7.11
N SER A 200 -21.34 -6.94 -8.06
CA SER A 200 -20.91 -8.32 -7.83
C SER A 200 -19.41 -8.49 -7.59
N LYS A 201 -18.61 -7.42 -7.69
CA LYS A 201 -17.13 -7.50 -7.62
C LYS A 201 -16.56 -7.13 -6.26
N VAL A 202 -17.39 -6.93 -5.25
CA VAL A 202 -16.93 -6.77 -3.86
C VAL A 202 -16.41 -8.11 -3.35
N LYS A 203 -15.11 -8.16 -3.03
CA LYS A 203 -14.40 -9.32 -2.51
C LYS A 203 -14.25 -9.32 -0.99
N GLY A 204 -14.48 -8.16 -0.36
CA GLY A 204 -14.51 -8.01 1.08
C GLY A 204 -14.05 -6.62 1.50
N ILE A 205 -13.16 -6.55 2.49
CA ILE A 205 -12.78 -5.27 3.13
C ILE A 205 -11.26 -5.03 3.11
N SER A 206 -10.84 -3.77 3.06
CA SER A 206 -9.47 -3.40 3.37
C SER A 206 -9.36 -2.96 4.83
N LEU A 207 -8.29 -3.39 5.48
CA LEU A 207 -7.95 -2.99 6.82
C LEU A 207 -6.57 -2.34 6.86
N ASN A 208 -6.39 -1.48 7.86
CA ASN A 208 -5.12 -0.84 8.19
C ASN A 208 -4.60 0.17 7.16
N THR A 209 -5.42 0.57 6.18
CA THR A 209 -5.04 1.60 5.20
C THR A 209 -4.47 2.83 5.92
N SER A 210 -3.22 3.18 5.61
CA SER A 210 -2.49 4.26 6.27
C SER A 210 -2.32 4.13 7.79
N ASN A 211 -2.42 2.93 8.37
CA ASN A 211 -2.25 2.69 9.80
C ASN A 211 -1.18 1.62 10.10
N TYR A 212 -1.08 1.17 11.35
CA TYR A 212 0.12 0.52 11.88
C TYR A 212 -0.15 -0.82 12.56
N GLN A 213 -1.40 -1.29 12.60
CA GLN A 213 -1.78 -2.47 13.37
C GLN A 213 -1.11 -3.75 12.89
N SER A 214 -0.78 -4.64 13.83
CA SER A 214 -0.13 -5.91 13.50
C SER A 214 -1.03 -6.84 12.68
N ASN A 215 -0.44 -7.62 11.79
CA ASN A 215 -1.19 -8.56 10.95
C ASN A 215 -2.02 -9.57 11.77
N SER A 216 -1.54 -9.99 12.93
CA SER A 216 -2.30 -10.91 13.81
C SER A 216 -3.58 -10.27 14.31
N LYS A 217 -3.51 -9.02 14.78
CA LYS A 217 -4.69 -8.24 15.21
C LYS A 217 -5.67 -8.07 14.05
N LEU A 218 -5.16 -7.69 12.87
CA LEU A 218 -5.99 -7.51 11.67
C LEU A 218 -6.67 -8.80 11.22
N SER A 219 -5.99 -9.96 11.30
CA SER A 219 -6.59 -11.26 10.99
C SER A 219 -7.71 -11.61 11.98
N THR A 220 -7.55 -11.31 13.28
CA THR A 220 -8.63 -11.46 14.25
C THR A 220 -9.83 -10.56 13.94
N LEU A 221 -9.60 -9.28 13.61
CA LEU A 221 -10.68 -8.36 13.22
C LEU A 221 -11.39 -8.84 11.94
N CYS A 222 -10.65 -9.36 10.97
CA CYS A 222 -11.22 -9.94 9.75
C CYS A 222 -12.13 -11.13 10.06
N SER A 223 -11.69 -12.07 10.91
CA SER A 223 -12.53 -13.20 11.33
C SER A 223 -13.80 -12.77 12.07
N SER A 224 -13.70 -11.74 12.91
CA SER A 224 -14.86 -11.15 13.58
C SER A 224 -15.85 -10.55 12.58
N PHE A 225 -15.35 -9.82 11.58
CA PHE A 225 -16.17 -9.31 10.49
C PHE A 225 -16.85 -10.42 9.70
N GLN A 226 -16.10 -11.46 9.27
CA GLN A 226 -16.64 -12.62 8.55
C GLN A 226 -17.75 -13.33 9.33
N SER A 227 -17.59 -13.42 10.66
CA SER A 227 -18.60 -13.98 11.56
C SER A 227 -19.86 -13.10 11.63
N ALA A 228 -19.70 -11.78 11.76
CA ALA A 228 -20.81 -10.84 11.86
C ALA A 228 -21.60 -10.68 10.55
N ILE A 229 -20.89 -10.65 9.41
CA ILE A 229 -21.49 -10.59 8.08
C ILE A 229 -22.12 -11.92 7.66
N GLY A 230 -21.69 -13.03 8.27
CA GLY A 230 -22.18 -14.38 7.98
C GLY A 230 -21.63 -14.95 6.66
N SER A 231 -20.43 -14.53 6.26
CA SER A 231 -19.79 -14.98 5.02
C SER A 231 -18.28 -15.09 5.20
N THR A 232 -17.75 -16.29 4.94
CA THR A 232 -16.31 -16.54 4.84
C THR A 232 -15.75 -16.27 3.45
N ASP A 233 -16.60 -15.98 2.46
CA ASP A 233 -16.18 -15.66 1.09
C ASP A 233 -15.74 -14.19 0.95
N LEU A 234 -16.11 -13.34 1.91
CA LEU A 234 -15.66 -11.96 2.00
C LEU A 234 -14.35 -11.92 2.80
N HIS A 235 -13.24 -11.80 2.08
CA HIS A 235 -11.89 -11.82 2.66
C HIS A 235 -11.41 -10.40 3.00
N CYS A 236 -10.24 -10.30 3.62
CA CYS A 236 -9.61 -9.01 3.88
C CYS A 236 -8.33 -8.82 3.09
N ILE A 237 -7.93 -7.56 2.92
CA ILE A 237 -6.56 -7.18 2.53
C ILE A 237 -5.99 -6.22 3.57
N PHE A 238 -4.69 -6.31 3.82
CA PHE A 238 -4.03 -5.49 4.83
C PHE A 238 -3.04 -4.54 4.19
N ASP A 239 -3.18 -3.24 4.48
CA ASP A 239 -2.08 -2.31 4.26
C ASP A 239 -0.97 -2.60 5.27
N THR A 240 0.18 -3.05 4.75
CA THR A 240 1.38 -3.42 5.51
C THR A 240 2.52 -2.43 5.30
N SER A 241 2.24 -1.29 4.66
CA SER A 241 3.24 -0.26 4.32
C SER A 241 4.07 0.23 5.50
N ARG A 242 3.50 0.25 6.72
CA ARG A 242 4.11 0.85 7.93
C ARG A 242 3.89 0.05 9.21
N ASN A 243 3.46 -1.20 9.14
CA ASN A 243 2.92 -1.92 10.29
C ASN A 243 3.86 -2.93 10.97
N LYS A 244 5.16 -2.93 10.64
CA LYS A 244 6.12 -3.93 11.14
C LYS A 244 6.11 -4.10 12.65
N ASN A 245 6.07 -2.97 13.37
CA ASN A 245 6.18 -2.93 14.82
C ASN A 245 4.82 -2.86 15.53
N GLY A 246 3.70 -2.94 14.79
CA GLY A 246 2.38 -2.69 15.35
C GLY A 246 2.12 -1.22 15.64
N GLY A 247 0.86 -0.92 15.99
CA GLY A 247 0.46 0.43 16.41
C GLY A 247 0.87 0.71 17.86
N PRO A 248 1.15 1.98 18.20
CA PRO A 248 1.51 2.35 19.56
C PRO A 248 0.28 2.22 20.49
N SER A 249 0.52 2.02 21.78
CA SER A 249 -0.55 1.90 22.79
C SER A 249 -1.36 3.19 22.97
N SER A 250 -0.83 4.33 22.54
CA SER A 250 -1.51 5.62 22.50
C SER A 250 -2.60 5.72 21.41
N ASN A 251 -2.68 4.73 20.51
CA ASN A 251 -3.49 4.78 19.29
C ASN A 251 -3.14 5.97 18.36
N GLU A 252 -1.92 6.49 18.46
CA GLU A 252 -1.41 7.48 17.52
C GLU A 252 -1.44 6.94 16.09
N TRP A 253 -1.93 7.77 15.17
CA TRP A 253 -2.07 7.44 13.75
C TRP A 253 -1.25 8.38 12.85
N CYS A 254 -0.83 9.53 13.37
CA CYS A 254 -0.19 10.58 12.59
C CYS A 254 1.34 10.43 12.72
N ASN A 255 2.03 10.12 11.61
CA ASN A 255 3.49 10.04 11.50
C ASN A 255 4.16 9.29 12.69
N VAL A 256 3.74 8.04 12.96
CA VAL A 256 4.20 7.28 14.14
C VAL A 256 5.71 7.02 14.10
N LYS A 257 6.43 7.46 15.14
CA LYS A 257 7.91 7.39 15.24
C LYS A 257 8.45 5.96 15.20
N THR A 258 7.78 5.04 15.89
CA THR A 258 8.22 3.66 16.09
C THR A 258 7.79 2.72 14.96
N ALA A 259 7.08 3.22 13.96
CA ALA A 259 6.61 2.43 12.83
C ALA A 259 7.77 1.94 11.96
N GLY A 260 7.59 0.80 11.30
CA GLY A 260 8.55 0.23 10.36
C GLY A 260 7.82 -0.33 9.14
N ILE A 261 8.47 -0.31 7.96
CA ILE A 261 7.91 -0.92 6.75
C ILE A 261 7.66 -2.41 7.00
N GLY A 262 6.42 -2.85 6.82
CA GLY A 262 5.96 -4.20 7.13
C GLY A 262 6.26 -5.23 6.05
N ALA A 263 5.45 -6.28 6.02
CA ALA A 263 5.55 -7.34 5.04
C ALA A 263 5.47 -6.79 3.60
N LEU A 264 6.15 -7.43 2.66
CA LEU A 264 6.12 -7.02 1.25
C LEU A 264 4.74 -7.30 0.63
N PRO A 265 4.31 -6.53 -0.39
CA PRO A 265 3.08 -6.83 -1.11
C PRO A 265 3.10 -8.24 -1.71
N THR A 266 2.06 -9.03 -1.46
CA THR A 266 1.96 -10.43 -1.88
C THR A 266 0.54 -10.97 -1.72
N ASP A 267 0.17 -11.93 -2.56
CA ASP A 267 -1.03 -12.78 -2.40
C ASP A 267 -0.75 -14.02 -1.50
N GLN A 268 0.52 -14.32 -1.23
CA GLN A 268 0.95 -15.41 -0.36
C GLN A 268 1.07 -14.95 1.09
N THR A 269 -0.05 -14.56 1.69
CA THR A 269 -0.11 -13.98 3.05
C THR A 269 0.15 -14.99 4.16
N GLY A 270 -0.10 -16.28 3.89
CA GLY A 270 -0.11 -17.35 4.89
C GLY A 270 -1.31 -17.30 5.84
N MET A 271 -2.31 -16.44 5.58
CA MET A 271 -3.53 -16.28 6.39
C MET A 271 -4.74 -16.62 5.53
N SER A 272 -5.54 -17.59 5.95
CA SER A 272 -6.65 -18.11 5.14
C SER A 272 -7.78 -17.11 4.87
N ASN A 273 -7.88 -16.05 5.67
CA ASN A 273 -8.88 -14.99 5.54
C ASN A 273 -8.33 -13.69 4.93
N VAL A 274 -7.09 -13.72 4.40
CA VAL A 274 -6.43 -12.54 3.85
C VAL A 274 -5.91 -12.81 2.44
N ASP A 275 -6.47 -12.11 1.47
CA ASP A 275 -6.11 -12.29 0.06
C ASP A 275 -4.75 -11.66 -0.26
N TYR A 276 -4.48 -10.46 0.27
CA TYR A 276 -3.26 -9.72 -0.04
C TYR A 276 -2.70 -8.97 1.17
N PHE A 277 -1.38 -8.97 1.28
CA PHE A 277 -0.67 -7.82 1.84
C PHE A 277 -0.44 -6.83 0.71
N ILE A 278 -0.74 -5.56 0.98
CA ILE A 278 -0.56 -4.46 0.04
C ILE A 278 0.17 -3.32 0.73
N TRP A 279 0.87 -2.49 -0.03
CA TRP A 279 1.33 -1.20 0.45
C TRP A 279 0.38 -0.15 -0.13
N ALA A 280 -0.61 0.29 0.66
CA ALA A 280 -1.58 1.28 0.21
C ALA A 280 -1.04 2.70 0.46
N LYS A 281 -0.63 3.01 1.70
CA LYS A 281 0.07 4.27 1.99
C LYS A 281 1.51 4.23 1.46
N PRO A 282 1.95 5.20 0.65
CA PRO A 282 3.35 5.30 0.25
C PRO A 282 4.27 5.48 1.46
N PRO A 283 5.23 4.57 1.73
CA PRO A 283 6.18 4.77 2.81
C PRO A 283 6.97 6.06 2.59
N GLY A 284 6.94 6.95 3.58
CA GLY A 284 7.60 8.26 3.55
C GLY A 284 6.67 9.43 3.28
N ASP A 285 5.48 9.24 2.73
CA ASP A 285 4.53 10.34 2.59
C ASP A 285 3.88 10.66 3.95
N SER A 286 3.88 11.93 4.33
CA SER A 286 3.33 12.38 5.62
C SER A 286 1.83 12.14 5.72
N ASP A 287 1.35 11.91 6.94
CA ASP A 287 -0.07 11.88 7.29
C ASP A 287 -0.66 13.28 7.52
N GLY A 288 0.18 14.30 7.68
CA GLY A 288 -0.19 15.67 8.04
C GLY A 288 0.88 16.33 8.89
N THR A 289 0.66 17.61 9.26
CA THR A 289 1.63 18.32 10.11
C THR A 289 1.77 17.68 11.48
N CYS A 290 0.71 17.04 11.96
CA CYS A 290 0.65 16.32 13.22
C CYS A 290 1.00 17.20 14.44
N ASP A 291 0.64 18.49 14.38
CA ASP A 291 0.87 19.44 15.46
C ASP A 291 0.04 19.13 16.70
N GLY A 292 0.64 19.23 17.88
CA GLY A 292 -0.04 18.97 19.17
C GLY A 292 -0.52 17.53 19.38
N ARG A 293 -0.04 16.58 18.57
CA ARG A 293 -0.33 15.14 18.69
C ARG A 293 0.46 14.50 19.84
N THR A 294 0.30 13.19 20.03
CA THR A 294 0.93 12.47 21.15
C THR A 294 2.46 12.46 21.04
N SER A 295 3.15 12.04 22.11
CA SER A 295 4.61 11.87 22.09
C SER A 295 5.09 10.85 21.06
N ASP A 296 4.22 9.96 20.59
CA ASP A 296 4.55 8.94 19.59
C ASP A 296 4.51 9.49 18.15
N SER A 297 3.96 10.70 17.95
CA SER A 297 3.88 11.37 16.65
C SER A 297 5.14 12.17 16.33
N MET A 298 5.55 12.13 15.06
CA MET A 298 6.54 13.03 14.48
C MET A 298 5.84 14.20 13.77
N GLN A 299 6.10 15.43 14.20
CA GLN A 299 5.64 16.62 13.48
C GLN A 299 6.31 16.69 12.10
N GLY A 300 5.51 16.89 11.06
CA GLY A 300 5.94 16.74 9.67
C GLY A 300 5.40 17.81 8.73
N PRO A 301 5.63 17.67 7.42
CA PRO A 301 5.00 18.52 6.41
C PRO A 301 3.51 18.18 6.26
N GLY A 302 2.80 18.90 5.38
CA GLY A 302 1.40 18.61 5.08
C GLY A 302 1.17 17.22 4.49
N ALA A 303 -0.07 16.73 4.56
CA ALA A 303 -0.44 15.38 4.15
C ALA A 303 -0.13 15.11 2.67
N GLY A 304 0.56 13.99 2.41
CA GLY A 304 0.99 13.58 1.06
C GLY A 304 2.30 14.23 0.59
N VAL A 305 2.96 15.05 1.42
CA VAL A 305 4.32 15.53 1.15
C VAL A 305 5.32 14.49 1.65
N PHE A 306 6.38 14.23 0.87
CA PHE A 306 7.46 13.33 1.30
C PHE A 306 8.14 13.87 2.57
N PHE A 307 8.18 13.04 3.60
CA PHE A 307 8.74 13.33 4.90
C PHE A 307 9.96 12.43 5.14
N ASN A 308 11.15 12.95 4.85
CA ASN A 308 12.38 12.17 4.82
C ASN A 308 12.78 11.62 6.20
N GLU A 309 12.52 12.33 7.29
CA GLU A 309 12.79 11.87 8.65
C GLU A 309 11.90 10.67 9.00
N LEU A 310 10.59 10.74 8.70
CA LEU A 310 9.68 9.61 8.84
C LEU A 310 10.10 8.45 7.94
N PHE A 311 10.47 8.71 6.68
CA PHE A 311 10.92 7.70 5.74
C PHE A 311 12.14 6.92 6.25
N GLN A 312 13.16 7.64 6.75
CA GLN A 312 14.35 7.03 7.35
C GLN A 312 13.98 6.13 8.53
N SER A 313 13.08 6.62 9.40
CA SER A 313 12.57 5.86 10.54
C SER A 313 11.89 4.56 10.10
N LEU A 314 10.97 4.65 9.14
CA LEU A 314 10.22 3.52 8.59
C LEU A 314 11.13 2.48 7.93
N TRP A 315 12.10 2.94 7.13
CA TRP A 315 13.06 2.07 6.43
C TRP A 315 13.98 1.34 7.42
N ASN A 316 14.62 2.07 8.34
CA ASN A 316 15.59 1.51 9.27
C ASN A 316 14.96 0.53 10.27
N GLN A 317 13.70 0.73 10.63
CA GLN A 317 12.94 -0.17 11.51
C GLN A 317 12.19 -1.27 10.75
N GLY A 318 12.24 -1.27 9.41
CA GLY A 318 11.39 -2.11 8.57
C GLY A 318 12.00 -3.43 8.11
N THR A 319 11.16 -4.27 7.52
CA THR A 319 11.51 -5.56 6.90
C THR A 319 12.62 -5.43 5.85
N MET A 320 12.73 -4.30 5.15
CA MET A 320 13.77 -4.07 4.16
C MET A 320 15.18 -4.18 4.77
N VAL A 321 15.40 -3.57 5.94
CA VAL A 321 16.68 -3.68 6.66
C VAL A 321 16.73 -4.97 7.46
N ALA A 322 15.72 -5.24 8.29
CA ALA A 322 15.76 -6.33 9.26
C ALA A 322 15.77 -7.74 8.65
N GLU A 323 15.14 -7.92 7.49
CA GLU A 323 14.91 -9.26 6.91
C GLU A 323 15.46 -9.40 5.49
N LYS A 324 15.49 -8.31 4.71
CA LYS A 324 15.97 -8.32 3.33
C LYS A 324 17.44 -7.89 3.18
N GLY A 325 18.10 -7.51 4.28
CA GLY A 325 19.54 -7.23 4.32
C GLY A 325 19.94 -5.96 3.57
N TYR A 326 19.00 -5.03 3.33
CA TYR A 326 19.36 -3.73 2.79
C TYR A 326 20.12 -2.90 3.84
N ALA A 327 20.97 -1.99 3.37
CA ALA A 327 21.65 -1.04 4.25
C ALA A 327 20.64 -0.08 4.91
N ALA A 328 20.90 0.27 6.17
CA ALA A 328 20.21 1.38 6.82
C ALA A 328 20.54 2.72 6.13
N ILE A 329 19.61 3.67 6.19
CA ILE A 329 19.89 5.07 5.85
C ILE A 329 20.62 5.70 7.04
N ASP A 330 21.87 6.07 6.80
CA ASP A 330 22.86 6.53 7.78
C ASP A 330 23.51 7.86 7.36
N GLY A 331 22.95 8.54 6.35
CA GLY A 331 23.50 9.74 5.74
C GLY A 331 24.51 9.48 4.60
N THR A 332 24.95 8.24 4.38
CA THR A 332 25.87 7.92 3.29
C THR A 332 25.17 7.95 1.93
N ILE A 333 25.68 8.75 1.01
CA ILE A 333 25.20 8.78 -0.38
C ILE A 333 25.77 7.57 -1.13
N ARG A 334 24.88 6.70 -1.62
CA ARG A 334 25.23 5.46 -2.33
C ARG A 334 24.94 5.66 -3.82
N SER A 335 25.93 5.43 -4.68
CA SER A 335 25.73 5.49 -6.14
C SER A 335 24.81 4.34 -6.59
N SER A 336 23.83 4.60 -7.45
CA SER A 336 22.78 3.67 -7.89
C SER A 336 23.24 2.47 -8.75
N LYS A 337 24.53 2.12 -8.72
CA LYS A 337 25.08 0.95 -9.41
C LYS A 337 25.27 -0.23 -8.45
N GLY A 338 24.25 -1.09 -8.41
CA GLY A 338 24.36 -2.53 -8.16
C GLY A 338 25.01 -2.96 -6.84
N SER A 339 24.22 -3.05 -5.77
CA SER A 339 24.58 -3.94 -4.66
C SER A 339 24.24 -5.38 -5.04
N ALA A 340 25.09 -5.99 -5.86
CA ALA A 340 25.21 -7.43 -5.93
C ALA A 340 26.31 -7.83 -4.95
N SER A 341 25.90 -8.45 -3.84
CA SER A 341 26.67 -9.31 -2.94
C SER A 341 28.21 -9.24 -3.03
N THR A 342 28.84 -8.52 -2.10
CA THR A 342 30.27 -8.73 -1.82
C THR A 342 30.39 -9.91 -0.87
N THR A 343 30.60 -11.09 -1.43
CA THR A 343 31.07 -12.24 -0.64
C THR A 343 32.56 -12.05 -0.40
N THR A 344 32.94 -11.86 0.85
CA THR A 344 34.32 -11.73 1.30
C THR A 344 35.08 -13.03 1.05
N GLN A 345 36.07 -13.01 0.15
CA GLN A 345 37.17 -13.97 0.17
C GLN A 345 38.50 -13.24 0.30
N THR A 346 39.25 -13.70 1.28
CA THR A 346 40.51 -13.16 1.80
C THR A 346 41.72 -13.76 1.09
N SER A 347 42.74 -12.90 0.92
CA SER A 347 44.20 -13.17 0.81
C SER A 347 44.83 -13.45 -0.56
N PRO A 348 46.14 -13.17 -0.75
CA PRO A 348 46.94 -12.04 -0.25
C PRO A 348 47.79 -11.35 -1.35
N ALA A 349 48.41 -10.23 -0.95
CA ALA A 349 49.20 -9.30 -1.74
C ALA A 349 50.35 -9.90 -2.56
N SER A 350 50.63 -9.28 -3.71
CA SER A 350 51.97 -9.16 -4.31
C SER A 350 52.13 -7.75 -4.85
N GLN A 351 53.19 -7.08 -4.40
CA GLN A 351 53.67 -5.81 -4.92
C GLN A 351 54.36 -6.07 -6.26
N GLU A 352 54.13 -5.20 -7.24
CA GLU A 352 55.18 -4.79 -8.17
C GLU A 352 54.86 -3.41 -8.75
N GLN A 353 55.93 -2.70 -9.05
CA GLN A 353 56.07 -1.26 -9.10
C GLN A 353 56.40 -0.83 -10.53
N GLN A 354 56.18 0.47 -10.83
CA GLN A 354 56.63 1.24 -12.01
C GLN A 354 55.73 1.10 -13.26
N SER A 355 55.40 2.16 -13.99
CA SER A 355 56.19 3.36 -14.31
C SER A 355 55.31 4.54 -14.72
N GLN A 356 55.92 5.71 -14.60
CA GLN A 356 55.46 7.06 -14.91
C GLN A 356 55.08 7.24 -16.39
N ASN A 357 54.10 8.11 -16.64
CA ASN A 357 54.29 9.15 -17.66
C ASN A 357 53.44 10.38 -17.32
N GLN A 358 54.12 11.42 -16.86
CA GLN A 358 53.62 12.77 -16.80
C GLN A 358 53.81 13.41 -18.18
N ASN A 359 52.82 14.16 -18.65
CA ASN A 359 53.11 15.34 -19.45
C ASN A 359 52.19 16.47 -19.01
N GLN A 360 52.83 17.53 -18.51
CA GLN A 360 52.23 18.79 -18.13
C GLN A 360 51.94 19.62 -19.38
N ASN A 361 50.87 20.42 -19.33
CA ASN A 361 50.93 21.77 -19.86
C ASN A 361 50.09 22.69 -18.98
N GLN A 362 50.66 23.86 -18.67
CA GLN A 362 50.24 24.80 -17.63
C GLN A 362 49.19 25.82 -18.10
N ASN A 363 48.37 26.23 -17.12
CA ASN A 363 47.83 27.55 -16.76
C ASN A 363 47.16 28.47 -17.81
N GLN A 364 45.92 28.88 -17.51
CA GLN A 364 45.61 30.26 -17.10
C GLN A 364 44.25 30.38 -16.36
N ASP A 365 44.19 31.39 -15.50
CA ASP A 365 43.30 31.64 -14.36
C ASP A 365 41.86 32.13 -14.64
N GLN A 366 41.10 32.23 -13.53
CA GLN A 366 39.90 33.02 -13.20
C GLN A 366 38.60 32.19 -13.05
N GLU A 367 37.75 32.33 -12.03
CA GLU A 367 37.71 33.06 -10.75
C GLU A 367 36.53 32.43 -9.98
N VAL A 368 36.70 32.13 -8.68
CA VAL A 368 35.72 31.39 -7.86
C VAL A 368 34.90 32.38 -7.03
N ALA A 369 33.59 32.47 -7.30
CA ALA A 369 32.66 33.26 -6.50
C ALA A 369 32.22 32.49 -5.24
N ILE A 370 32.70 32.96 -4.08
CA ILE A 370 32.25 32.56 -2.74
C ILE A 370 31.17 33.57 -2.31
N TYR A 371 29.95 33.11 -2.06
CA TYR A 371 28.92 33.90 -1.37
C TYR A 371 28.79 33.45 0.08
N ASN A 372 29.33 34.27 0.98
CA ASN A 372 29.03 34.25 2.41
C ASN A 372 27.65 34.87 2.65
N ALA A 373 26.77 34.17 3.37
CA ALA A 373 25.53 34.73 3.89
C ALA A 373 25.81 35.43 5.24
N THR A 374 25.57 36.74 5.29
CA THR A 374 25.57 37.55 6.51
C THR A 374 24.15 38.09 6.72
N ALA A 375 23.57 37.86 7.89
CA ALA A 375 22.31 38.47 8.33
C ALA A 375 22.47 39.98 8.52
N PRO A 376 21.38 40.78 8.36
CA PRO A 376 21.11 41.87 9.33
C PRO A 376 19.58 42.18 9.46
N PRO A 377 19.12 43.27 10.10
CA PRO A 377 18.75 43.31 11.52
C PRO A 377 17.36 43.92 11.80
N ASN A 378 16.98 43.96 13.08
CA ASN A 378 15.79 44.65 13.61
C ASN A 378 16.15 46.09 14.04
N SER A 379 15.38 47.12 13.62
CA SER A 379 14.94 48.25 14.47
C SER A 379 14.11 49.32 13.73
N SER A 380 13.03 49.72 14.41
CA SER A 380 12.04 50.82 14.29
C SER A 380 12.55 52.22 13.86
N THR A 381 11.74 53.21 13.39
CA THR A 381 10.64 53.92 14.11
C THR A 381 9.92 54.99 13.23
N THR A 382 8.81 55.54 13.76
CA THR A 382 8.02 56.78 13.46
C THR A 382 6.74 56.58 12.61
N THR A 383 5.53 57.09 12.92
CA THR A 383 5.06 58.23 13.74
C THR A 383 3.56 58.05 14.08
N ALA A 384 3.08 58.43 15.27
CA ALA A 384 1.70 58.90 15.46
C ALA A 384 1.53 59.70 16.77
N SER A 385 0.96 60.91 16.64
CA SER A 385 0.61 61.82 17.74
C SER A 385 -0.86 61.70 18.17
N SER A 386 -1.02 61.81 19.49
CA SER A 386 -2.14 62.17 20.38
C SER A 386 -3.41 62.87 19.87
N LYS A 387 -4.56 62.54 20.50
CA LYS A 387 -5.41 63.45 21.32
C LYS A 387 -6.50 62.71 22.14
N THR A 388 -6.75 63.26 23.34
CA THR A 388 -7.73 62.96 24.43
C THR A 388 -9.18 63.38 24.05
N SER A 389 -10.30 63.06 24.73
CA SER A 389 -10.69 63.21 26.16
C SER A 389 -12.10 62.62 26.46
N ASP A 390 -12.39 62.27 27.74
CA ASP A 390 -13.67 62.28 28.56
C ASP A 390 -15.00 61.68 28.01
N SER A 391 -15.96 61.09 28.77
CA SER A 391 -16.34 61.11 30.20
C SER A 391 -17.34 59.96 30.55
N THR A 392 -17.41 59.63 31.86
CA THR A 392 -18.27 58.70 32.67
C THR A 392 -19.80 59.00 32.64
N PRO A 393 -20.72 58.31 33.38
CA PRO A 393 -20.68 57.04 34.16
C PRO A 393 -21.94 56.13 34.02
N SER A 394 -21.94 54.92 34.61
CA SER A 394 -23.09 54.34 35.34
C SER A 394 -22.76 53.02 36.06
N ILE A 395 -22.98 53.03 37.38
CA ILE A 395 -23.12 51.87 38.27
C ILE A 395 -24.63 51.63 38.44
N THR A 396 -25.11 50.38 38.42
CA THR A 396 -25.92 49.71 39.49
C THR A 396 -26.38 48.30 39.03
N THR A 397 -26.56 47.46 40.03
CA THR A 397 -26.56 46.00 40.23
C THR A 397 -27.74 45.11 39.74
N SER A 398 -27.48 43.78 39.81
CA SER A 398 -28.37 42.59 39.91
C SER A 398 -28.87 42.00 38.57
N THR A 399 -28.88 40.68 38.29
CA THR A 399 -28.75 39.44 39.07
C THR A 399 -28.51 38.23 38.13
N ALA A 400 -27.77 37.22 38.61
CA ALA A 400 -27.78 35.77 38.30
C ALA A 400 -27.85 35.24 36.84
N SER A 401 -26.84 34.44 36.43
CA SER A 401 -26.99 33.03 35.98
C SER A 401 -25.66 32.37 35.61
N ASN A 402 -25.58 31.07 35.90
CA ASN A 402 -24.44 30.15 35.94
C ASN A 402 -23.58 30.02 34.66
N ALA A 403 -22.28 29.82 34.88
CA ALA A 403 -21.37 29.11 33.97
C ALA A 403 -20.94 27.77 34.62
N GLY A 404 -21.04 26.68 33.88
CA GLY A 404 -20.35 25.40 34.14
C GLY A 404 -19.84 24.89 32.79
N GLN A 405 -18.54 24.86 32.52
CA GLN A 405 -17.51 23.89 32.93
C GLN A 405 -17.73 22.46 32.40
N THR A 406 -17.02 22.20 31.30
CA THR A 406 -16.24 21.00 30.93
C THR A 406 -16.31 19.79 31.88
N ASN A 407 -16.87 18.68 31.38
CA ASN A 407 -16.85 17.37 32.04
C ASN A 407 -15.68 16.51 31.54
N TYR A 408 -14.74 16.23 32.46
CA TYR A 408 -13.92 15.03 32.49
C TYR A 408 -14.76 13.91 33.12
N TYR A 409 -14.85 12.73 32.49
CA TYR A 409 -15.43 11.55 33.14
C TYR A 409 -14.34 10.81 33.92
N GLN A 410 -14.40 10.96 35.24
CA GLN A 410 -13.73 10.13 36.22
C GLN A 410 -14.84 9.45 37.04
N SER A 411 -14.92 8.12 37.01
CA SER A 411 -15.84 7.37 37.86
C SER A 411 -15.04 6.54 38.86
N SER A 412 -15.17 6.91 40.14
CA SER A 412 -14.78 6.11 41.30
C SER A 412 -15.98 5.95 42.21
N GLU A 413 -16.42 4.72 42.44
CA GLU A 413 -17.15 4.29 43.65
C GLU A 413 -16.60 2.89 43.98
N SER A 414 -15.84 2.74 45.06
CA SER A 414 -16.21 2.69 46.49
C SER A 414 -16.44 1.25 46.95
N GLN A 415 -15.55 0.84 47.85
CA GLN A 415 -15.50 -0.44 48.54
C GLN A 415 -16.70 -0.61 49.47
N THR A 416 -17.24 -1.82 49.54
CA THR A 416 -17.90 -2.31 50.75
C THR A 416 -17.62 -3.80 50.90
N SER A 417 -17.01 -4.14 52.03
CA SER A 417 -16.70 -5.48 52.52
C SER A 417 -17.93 -6.14 53.14
N LEU A 418 -18.15 -7.43 52.89
CA LEU A 418 -18.81 -8.36 53.82
C LEU A 418 -18.43 -9.82 53.49
N GLU A 419 -18.30 -10.59 54.55
CA GLU A 419 -17.68 -11.91 54.69
C GLU A 419 -18.35 -13.03 53.88
N THR A 420 -17.57 -14.04 53.49
CA THR A 420 -18.10 -15.41 53.38
C THR A 420 -17.03 -16.44 53.74
N THR A 421 -17.40 -17.35 54.64
CA THR A 421 -16.64 -18.45 55.20
C THR A 421 -16.30 -19.55 54.18
N GLY A 422 -15.17 -20.23 54.41
CA GLY A 422 -14.52 -21.11 53.44
C GLY A 422 -15.01 -22.56 53.34
N GLN A 423 -14.42 -23.27 52.38
CA GLN A 423 -14.11 -24.69 52.51
C GLN A 423 -12.92 -25.07 51.61
N ALA A 424 -12.10 -25.98 52.14
CA ALA A 424 -10.70 -26.21 51.81
C ALA A 424 -10.47 -27.27 50.71
N SER A 425 -9.29 -27.20 50.07
CA SER A 425 -8.63 -28.37 49.48
C SER A 425 -7.11 -28.28 49.72
N THR A 426 -6.56 -29.37 50.25
CA THR A 426 -5.15 -29.56 50.64
C THR A 426 -4.35 -30.26 49.52
N PRO A 427 -3.02 -30.05 49.45
CA PRO A 427 -2.13 -30.66 48.46
C PRO A 427 -1.28 -31.80 49.05
N LEU A 428 -0.78 -32.73 48.21
CA LEU A 428 0.31 -33.65 48.56
C LEU A 428 1.27 -33.92 47.38
N THR A 429 2.50 -34.20 47.81
CA THR A 429 3.83 -34.05 47.21
C THR A 429 4.41 -35.41 46.67
N PRO A 430 5.71 -35.59 46.29
CA PRO A 430 6.14 -36.32 45.07
C PRO A 430 7.14 -37.49 45.35
N ILE A 431 7.97 -37.88 44.32
CA ILE A 431 9.28 -38.62 44.34
C ILE A 431 9.17 -40.12 43.88
N PRO A 432 10.21 -40.84 43.31
CA PRO A 432 11.62 -40.49 42.95
C PRO A 432 12.14 -40.85 41.53
N VAL A 433 13.37 -40.36 41.30
CA VAL A 433 14.40 -40.68 40.29
C VAL A 433 15.19 -41.96 40.64
N SER A 434 15.73 -42.68 39.63
CA SER A 434 16.96 -43.49 39.78
C SER A 434 17.79 -43.55 38.48
N LYS A 435 19.12 -43.66 38.67
CA LYS A 435 20.23 -43.54 37.69
C LYS A 435 21.10 -44.82 37.75
N ALA A 436 21.86 -45.07 36.67
CA ALA A 436 23.00 -46.01 36.52
C ALA A 436 22.64 -47.53 36.49
N ALA A 437 23.32 -48.44 35.79
CA ALA A 437 24.73 -48.55 35.39
C ALA A 437 24.95 -49.61 34.27
N ASP A 438 25.96 -49.36 33.43
CA ASP A 438 26.97 -50.25 32.81
C ASP A 438 26.75 -51.77 32.66
N SER A 439 26.93 -52.29 31.43
CA SER A 439 27.73 -53.51 31.21
C SER A 439 28.13 -53.64 29.73
N GLN A 440 29.43 -53.86 29.52
CA GLN A 440 30.08 -54.12 28.25
C GLN A 440 29.77 -55.54 27.73
N GLN A 441 29.69 -55.71 26.41
CA GLN A 441 30.37 -56.84 25.76
C GLN A 441 30.76 -56.55 24.30
N ILE A 442 31.93 -57.09 23.96
CA ILE A 442 32.80 -56.82 22.83
C ILE A 442 32.70 -57.95 21.78
N SER A 443 32.91 -57.58 20.50
CA SER A 443 33.29 -58.41 19.32
C SER A 443 32.21 -59.30 18.69
N THR A 444 32.00 -59.27 17.36
CA THR A 444 33.00 -59.62 16.33
C THR A 444 32.69 -58.98 14.97
N GLU A 445 33.74 -58.52 14.30
CA GLU A 445 33.73 -58.16 12.87
C GLU A 445 33.61 -59.42 11.98
N SER A 446 32.86 -59.29 10.89
CA SER A 446 33.09 -60.06 9.67
C SER A 446 32.82 -59.17 8.46
N SER A 447 33.87 -58.96 7.67
CA SER A 447 33.90 -58.19 6.43
C SER A 447 33.28 -58.97 5.28
N ALA A 448 32.43 -58.34 4.46
CA ALA A 448 32.67 -58.17 3.01
C ALA A 448 31.46 -57.63 2.22
N THR A 449 31.80 -56.79 1.23
CA THR A 449 31.11 -56.46 -0.04
C THR A 449 29.93 -55.47 -0.06
N SER A 450 30.23 -54.23 -0.50
CA SER A 450 29.29 -53.17 -0.87
C SER A 450 28.60 -53.40 -2.22
N PRO A 451 27.33 -53.01 -2.38
CA PRO A 451 26.79 -52.54 -3.64
C PRO A 451 26.59 -51.01 -3.61
N MET A 452 26.78 -50.39 -4.78
CA MET A 452 26.72 -48.95 -5.01
C MET A 452 25.45 -48.30 -4.44
N GLY A 453 25.63 -47.18 -3.73
CA GLY A 453 24.57 -46.43 -3.06
C GLY A 453 23.59 -45.79 -4.04
N THR A 454 22.31 -46.00 -3.75
CA THR A 454 21.09 -45.45 -4.38
C THR A 454 21.12 -43.93 -4.61
N GLY A 455 22.00 -43.19 -3.92
CA GLY A 455 22.16 -41.74 -4.07
C GLY A 455 22.72 -41.28 -5.42
N VAL A 456 23.57 -42.08 -6.08
CA VAL A 456 24.17 -41.68 -7.38
C VAL A 456 23.13 -41.76 -8.51
N ILE A 457 22.22 -42.73 -8.44
CA ILE A 457 21.16 -42.92 -9.45
C ILE A 457 20.13 -41.79 -9.38
N VAL A 458 19.77 -41.33 -8.17
CA VAL A 458 18.85 -40.20 -7.96
C VAL A 458 19.47 -38.90 -8.46
N LEU A 459 20.77 -38.68 -8.24
CA LEU A 459 21.46 -37.48 -8.72
C LEU A 459 21.56 -37.44 -10.25
N ILE A 460 21.86 -38.57 -10.89
CA ILE A 460 21.90 -38.68 -12.36
C ILE A 460 20.51 -38.44 -12.96
N ALA A 461 19.43 -38.95 -12.33
CA ALA A 461 18.06 -38.74 -12.78
C ALA A 461 17.62 -37.27 -12.66
N LEU A 462 17.99 -36.58 -11.57
CA LEU A 462 17.70 -35.16 -11.38
C LEU A 462 18.45 -34.27 -12.38
N VAL A 463 19.72 -34.57 -12.66
CA VAL A 463 20.51 -33.85 -13.67
C VAL A 463 19.95 -34.09 -15.07
N ALA A 464 19.55 -35.32 -15.41
CA ALA A 464 18.92 -35.62 -16.69
C ALA A 464 17.59 -34.86 -16.87
N ALA A 465 16.75 -34.80 -15.83
CA ALA A 465 15.50 -34.04 -15.85
C ALA A 465 15.74 -32.53 -16.04
N ALA A 466 16.75 -31.97 -15.36
CA ALA A 466 17.12 -30.56 -15.51
C ALA A 466 17.63 -30.24 -16.93
N VAL A 467 18.41 -31.13 -17.54
CA VAL A 467 18.91 -30.98 -18.92
C VAL A 467 17.76 -31.03 -19.94
N VAL A 468 16.78 -31.92 -19.74
CA VAL A 468 15.60 -31.99 -20.61
C VAL A 468 14.72 -30.74 -20.49
N ALA A 469 14.54 -30.22 -19.27
CA ALA A 469 13.81 -28.98 -19.03
C ALA A 469 14.50 -27.77 -19.70
N LEU A 470 15.82 -27.66 -19.56
CA LEU A 470 16.62 -26.62 -20.23
C LEU A 470 16.53 -26.72 -21.76
N ALA A 471 16.59 -27.92 -22.33
CA ALA A 471 16.45 -28.13 -23.76
C ALA A 471 15.06 -27.72 -24.28
N ALA A 472 13.99 -27.99 -23.50
CA ALA A 472 12.63 -27.55 -23.83
C ALA A 472 12.49 -26.02 -23.81
N ILE A 473 13.05 -25.35 -22.79
CA ILE A 473 13.05 -23.88 -22.67
C ILE A 473 13.80 -23.24 -23.85
N VAL A 474 14.96 -23.78 -24.22
CA VAL A 474 15.73 -23.30 -25.38
C VAL A 474 14.95 -23.53 -26.69
N GLY A 475 14.25 -24.66 -26.81
CA GLY A 475 13.37 -24.95 -27.96
C GLY A 475 12.21 -23.96 -28.10
N ILE A 476 11.55 -23.62 -26.98
CA ILE A 476 10.45 -22.64 -26.95
C ILE A 476 10.96 -21.24 -27.32
N ARG A 477 12.09 -20.79 -26.75
CA ARG A 477 12.69 -19.50 -27.10
C ARG A 477 13.11 -19.42 -28.57
N ARG A 478 13.63 -20.51 -29.14
CA ARG A 478 13.95 -20.58 -30.58
C ARG A 478 12.68 -20.46 -31.45
N ARG A 479 11.57 -21.10 -31.06
CA ARG A 479 10.28 -20.98 -31.77
C ARG A 479 9.70 -19.57 -31.67
N GLN A 480 9.71 -18.96 -30.49
CA GLN A 480 9.25 -17.57 -30.31
C GLN A 480 10.08 -16.59 -31.13
N LYS A 481 11.41 -16.73 -31.16
CA LYS A 481 12.28 -15.90 -32.00
C LYS A 481 12.00 -16.10 -33.49
N LYS A 482 11.66 -17.32 -33.92
CA LYS A 482 11.26 -17.61 -35.32
C LYS A 482 9.91 -16.95 -35.67
N MET A 483 8.94 -16.96 -34.75
CA MET A 483 7.64 -16.29 -34.93
C MET A 483 7.77 -14.77 -34.98
N VAL A 484 8.59 -14.18 -34.09
CA VAL A 484 8.88 -12.73 -34.09
C VAL A 484 9.58 -12.30 -35.38
N ASN A 485 10.50 -13.11 -35.89
CA ASN A 485 11.17 -12.83 -37.15
C ASN A 485 10.22 -12.98 -38.36
N ALA A 486 9.29 -13.93 -38.32
CA ALA A 486 8.25 -14.06 -39.36
C ALA A 486 7.29 -12.86 -39.37
N ALA A 487 6.92 -12.33 -38.20
CA ALA A 487 6.06 -11.15 -38.07
C ALA A 487 6.72 -9.83 -38.51
N LYS A 488 8.05 -9.79 -38.67
CA LYS A 488 8.79 -8.61 -39.14
C LYS A 488 8.95 -8.52 -40.66
N THR A 489 8.41 -9.48 -41.42
CA THR A 489 8.48 -9.48 -42.89
C THR A 489 7.07 -9.36 -43.45
N PRO A 490 6.61 -8.15 -43.85
CA PRO A 490 5.34 -8.03 -44.54
C PRO A 490 5.49 -8.53 -45.99
N GLU A 491 4.82 -9.62 -46.35
CA GLU A 491 4.55 -9.93 -47.76
C GLU A 491 3.61 -8.84 -48.30
N LEU A 492 4.19 -7.93 -49.07
CA LEU A 492 3.50 -6.82 -49.70
C LEU A 492 2.86 -7.29 -51.03
N SER A 493 1.85 -8.16 -50.99
CA SER A 493 1.12 -8.58 -52.21
C SER A 493 -0.25 -9.21 -51.90
N ALA A 494 -1.20 -8.48 -51.30
CA ALA A 494 -2.63 -8.80 -51.39
C ALA A 494 -3.53 -7.70 -50.80
N LEU A 495 -3.58 -6.51 -51.40
CA LEU A 495 -4.68 -5.57 -51.17
C LEU A 495 -5.14 -4.98 -52.51
N ALA A 496 -6.37 -5.30 -52.89
CA ALA A 496 -7.04 -4.76 -54.07
C ALA A 496 -7.42 -3.27 -53.86
N PRO A 497 -7.45 -2.44 -54.92
CA PRO A 497 -7.75 -1.02 -54.77
C PRO A 497 -9.26 -0.75 -54.58
N LEU A 498 -9.58 0.17 -53.66
CA LEU A 498 -10.93 0.71 -53.42
C LEU A 498 -11.32 1.73 -54.52
N PRO A 499 -12.60 1.80 -54.91
CA PRO A 499 -13.05 2.69 -55.98
C PRO A 499 -13.21 4.14 -55.50
N THR A 500 -12.69 5.07 -56.29
CA THR A 500 -12.87 6.51 -56.18
C THR A 500 -14.20 6.94 -56.81
N THR A 501 -15.12 7.45 -56.00
CA THR A 501 -16.22 8.29 -56.50
C THR A 501 -16.39 9.48 -55.55
N ILE A 502 -16.11 10.67 -56.08
CA ILE A 502 -16.29 11.97 -55.44
C ILE A 502 -17.75 12.37 -55.61
N VAL A 503 -18.42 12.73 -54.50
CA VAL A 503 -19.76 13.33 -54.52
C VAL A 503 -19.65 14.77 -54.02
N ASP A 504 -19.99 15.71 -54.90
CA ASP A 504 -20.05 17.16 -54.66
C ASP A 504 -21.11 17.51 -53.59
N PHE A 505 -20.71 18.24 -52.55
CA PHE A 505 -21.62 18.83 -51.57
C PHE A 505 -21.68 20.35 -51.74
N ARG A 506 -22.83 20.89 -52.18
CA ARG A 506 -23.19 22.31 -52.03
C ARG A 506 -23.89 22.54 -50.69
N PRO A 507 -23.59 23.63 -49.95
CA PRO A 507 -24.29 23.96 -48.73
C PRO A 507 -25.59 24.75 -49.02
N HIS A 508 -26.71 24.30 -48.48
CA HIS A 508 -27.96 25.07 -48.39
C HIS A 508 -27.97 25.91 -47.10
N LYS A 509 -28.25 27.21 -47.25
CA LYS A 509 -28.56 28.14 -46.15
C LYS A 509 -29.95 27.84 -45.59
N THR A 510 -30.07 27.66 -44.28
CA THR A 510 -31.35 27.57 -43.58
C THR A 510 -31.61 28.87 -42.81
N THR A 511 -32.72 29.52 -43.13
CA THR A 511 -33.21 30.76 -42.53
C THR A 511 -34.00 30.42 -41.26
N LEU A 512 -33.71 31.12 -40.16
CA LEU A 512 -34.47 31.11 -38.91
C LEU A 512 -35.84 31.78 -39.11
N ALA A 513 -36.93 31.09 -38.74
CA ALA A 513 -38.24 31.69 -38.51
C ALA A 513 -38.62 31.51 -37.03
N ARG A 514 -39.00 32.62 -36.42
CA ARG A 514 -39.38 32.78 -35.01
C ARG A 514 -40.90 32.68 -34.94
N ASP A 515 -41.42 31.78 -34.11
CA ASP A 515 -42.86 31.59 -33.90
C ASP A 515 -43.37 32.52 -32.77
N PRO A 516 -44.35 33.40 -33.00
CA PRO A 516 -44.95 34.22 -31.96
C PRO A 516 -46.34 33.66 -31.61
N ASN A 517 -46.43 32.68 -30.71
CA ASN A 517 -47.65 32.36 -29.95
C ASN A 517 -47.38 31.29 -28.89
N ILE A 518 -46.78 31.71 -27.78
CA ILE A 518 -46.96 31.05 -26.47
C ILE A 518 -47.21 32.19 -25.48
N LEU A 519 -48.47 32.33 -25.08
CA LEU A 519 -48.90 33.12 -23.92
C LEU A 519 -48.71 32.28 -22.65
#